data_AF-A0A7V4TLB0-F1
#
_entry.id   AF-A0A7V4TLB0-F1
#
_cell.length_a   1.000
_cell.length_b   1.000
_cell.length_c   1.000
_cell.angle_alpha   90.00
_cell.angle_beta   90.00
_cell.angle_gamma   90.00
#
_symmetry.space_group_name_H-M   'P 1'
#
loop_
_entity.id
_entity.type
_entity.pdbx_description
1 polymer ?
#
loop_
_entity_poly.entity_id
_entity_poly.type
_entity_poly.pdbx_seq_one_letter_code
_entity_poly.pdbx_strand_id
1 'polypeptide(L)' 'MGNTEIKVLEFELFKNQPQIVHGVFTRDGGTSTGAFDSLNIGINSGDELPAIANNRKFISRKMG' A
#
# COMPACT_ATOMS: atom_id res chain seq x y z
N MET A 1 -7.34 5.50 -16.15
CA MET A 1 -7.32 5.52 -14.67
C MET A 1 -7.46 4.07 -14.23
N GLY A 2 -6.35 3.35 -14.16
CA GLY A 2 -6.37 1.92 -13.83
C GLY A 2 -6.55 1.73 -12.33
N ASN A 3 -7.54 0.93 -11.93
CA ASN A 3 -7.63 0.39 -10.57
C ASN A 3 -6.35 -0.40 -10.31
N THR A 4 -5.37 0.23 -9.66
CA THR A 4 -4.20 -0.50 -9.20
C THR A 4 -4.58 -1.06 -7.84
N GLU A 5 -5.11 -2.27 -7.85
CA GLU A 5 -5.53 -2.95 -6.62
C GLU A 5 -4.25 -3.38 -5.88
N ILE A 6 -3.86 -2.62 -4.85
CA ILE A 6 -2.74 -3.00 -4.01
C ILE A 6 -3.05 -4.33 -3.32
N LYS A 7 -2.07 -5.24 -3.33
CA LYS A 7 -2.25 -6.56 -2.75
C LYS A 7 -2.09 -6.50 -1.23
N VAL A 8 -3.10 -7.00 -0.53
CA VAL A 8 -3.19 -7.00 0.94
C VAL A 8 -3.31 -8.43 1.44
N LEU A 9 -2.56 -8.74 2.51
CA LEU A 9 -2.72 -9.95 3.28
C LEU A 9 -3.41 -9.62 4.60
N GLU A 10 -4.39 -10.44 4.99
CA GLU A 10 -5.18 -10.22 6.20
C GLU A 10 -4.99 -11.39 7.18
N PHE A 11 -4.98 -11.08 8.47
CA PHE A 11 -5.05 -12.07 9.54
C PHE A 11 -6.48 -12.61 9.68
N GLU A 12 -6.66 -13.92 9.54
CA GLU A 12 -7.94 -14.59 9.76
C GLU A 12 -8.54 -14.32 11.16
N LEU A 13 -7.70 -14.01 12.15
CA LEU A 13 -8.11 -13.69 13.52
C LEU A 13 -9.10 -12.52 13.61
N PHE A 14 -9.03 -11.56 12.67
CA PHE A 14 -9.83 -10.34 12.68
C PHE A 14 -10.99 -10.33 11.66
N LYS A 15 -11.18 -11.44 10.94
CA LYS A 15 -12.16 -11.55 9.84
C LYS A 15 -13.61 -11.31 10.26
N ASN A 16 -13.94 -11.56 11.53
CA ASN A 16 -15.28 -11.42 12.09
C ASN A 16 -15.42 -10.18 12.98
N GLN A 17 -14.50 -9.22 12.87
CA GLN A 17 -14.42 -8.03 13.71
C GLN A 17 -14.55 -6.81 12.80
N PRO A 18 -15.77 -6.49 12.33
CA PRO A 18 -16.00 -5.49 11.28
C PRO A 18 -15.52 -4.06 11.65
N GLN A 19 -15.27 -3.80 12.92
CA GLN A 19 -14.71 -2.54 13.42
C GLN A 19 -13.18 -2.44 13.33
N ILE A 20 -12.48 -3.51 12.95
CA ILE A 20 -11.03 -3.54 12.78
C ILE A 20 -10.71 -3.59 11.29
N VAL A 21 -10.16 -2.51 10.76
CA VAL A 21 -9.55 -2.51 9.42
C VAL A 21 -8.06 -2.80 9.59
N HIS A 22 -7.58 -3.85 8.93
CA HIS A 22 -6.18 -4.25 9.02
C HIS A 22 -5.66 -4.80 7.69
N GLY A 23 -4.34 -4.90 7.56
CA GLY A 23 -3.71 -5.47 6.39
C GLY A 23 -2.19 -5.41 6.47
N VAL A 24 -1.52 -6.42 5.92
CA VAL A 24 -0.08 -6.39 5.62
C VAL A 24 0.06 -6.20 4.11
N PHE A 25 0.64 -5.06 3.73
CA PHE A 25 0.82 -4.71 2.33
C PHE A 25 2.09 -5.36 1.76
N THR A 26 1.99 -5.79 0.51
CA THR A 26 3.15 -6.29 -0.24
C THR A 26 3.87 -5.14 -0.97
N ARG A 27 4.94 -5.45 -1.71
CA ARG A 27 5.60 -4.48 -2.60
C ARG A 27 4.84 -4.22 -3.91
N ASP A 28 3.73 -4.91 -4.17
CA ASP A 28 3.01 -4.87 -5.45
C ASP A 28 1.89 -3.81 -5.45
N GLY A 29 1.68 -3.17 -6.61
CA GLY A 29 0.56 -2.28 -6.87
C GLY A 29 0.83 -0.78 -6.60
N GLY A 30 2.09 -0.38 -6.46
CA GLY A 30 2.44 1.03 -6.32
C GLY A 30 2.91 1.70 -7.62
N THR A 31 3.56 2.85 -7.47
CA THR A 31 4.00 3.74 -8.56
C THR A 31 5.50 4.04 -8.55
N SER A 32 6.22 3.56 -7.53
CA SER A 32 7.68 3.64 -7.49
C SER A 32 8.27 2.72 -8.57
N THR A 33 9.51 2.99 -8.98
CA THR A 33 10.18 2.22 -10.05
C THR A 33 11.61 1.85 -9.65
N GLY A 34 12.29 1.04 -10.46
CA GLY A 34 13.68 0.65 -10.22
C GLY A 34 13.84 -0.12 -8.92
N ALA A 35 14.81 0.27 -8.08
CA ALA A 35 15.06 -0.39 -6.80
C ALA A 35 13.86 -0.33 -5.82
N PHE A 36 12.99 0.66 -6.00
CA PHE A 36 11.82 0.92 -5.16
C PHE A 36 10.52 0.34 -5.72
N ASP A 37 10.58 -0.35 -6.86
CA ASP A 37 9.41 -0.93 -7.51
C ASP A 37 8.61 -1.86 -6.55
N SER A 38 7.31 -1.68 -6.29
CA SER A 38 6.37 -0.69 -6.83
C SER A 38 5.71 0.14 -5.71
N LEU A 39 5.39 -0.46 -4.55
CA LEU A 39 4.68 0.17 -3.43
C LEU A 39 5.62 0.56 -2.28
N ASN A 40 6.60 1.41 -2.56
CA ASN A 40 7.45 1.97 -1.50
C ASN A 40 6.75 3.12 -0.74
N ILE A 41 6.84 3.10 0.59
CA ILE A 41 6.23 4.12 1.46
C ILE A 41 7.24 4.84 2.36
N GLY A 42 8.53 4.47 2.27
CA GLY A 42 9.57 5.02 3.12
C GLY A 42 9.93 6.44 2.71
N ILE A 43 9.54 7.44 3.51
CA ILE A 43 9.79 8.87 3.23
C ILE A 43 11.30 9.15 3.02
N ASN A 44 12.17 8.46 3.76
CA ASN A 44 13.62 8.64 3.70
C ASN A 44 14.34 7.49 2.98
N SER A 45 13.64 6.74 2.11
CA SER A 45 14.25 5.61 1.39
C SER A 45 15.20 6.05 0.26
N GLY A 46 15.18 7.32 -0.14
CA GLY A 46 15.85 7.82 -1.34
C GLY A 46 15.02 7.67 -2.63
N ASP A 47 13.73 7.38 -2.50
CA ASP A 47 12.78 7.32 -3.62
C ASP A 47 12.13 8.68 -3.88
N GLU A 48 11.45 8.80 -5.01
CA GLU A 48 10.75 10.00 -5.42
C GLU A 48 9.57 10.31 -4.48
N LEU A 49 9.58 11.49 -3.87
CA LEU A 49 8.54 11.93 -2.93
C LEU A 49 7.12 11.82 -3.53
N PRO A 50 6.86 12.16 -4.81
CA PRO A 50 5.55 11.96 -5.41
C PRO A 50 5.11 10.49 -5.48
N ALA A 51 6.03 9.56 -5.76
CA ALA A 51 5.73 8.13 -5.80
C ALA A 51 5.37 7.61 -4.41
N ILE A 52 6.17 7.97 -3.39
CA ILE A 52 5.88 7.65 -1.99
C ILE A 52 4.51 8.22 -1.57
N ALA A 53 4.22 9.48 -1.90
CA ALA A 53 2.95 10.11 -1.56
C ALA A 53 1.76 9.40 -2.22
N ASN A 54 1.89 8.97 -3.48
CA ASN A 54 0.85 8.22 -4.18
C ASN A 54 0.65 6.82 -3.58
N ASN A 55 1.73 6.11 -3.29
CA ASN A 55 1.67 4.78 -2.66
C ASN A 55 0.96 4.83 -1.30
N ARG A 56 1.26 5.85 -0.48
CA ARG A 56 0.57 6.08 0.79
C ARG A 56 -0.92 6.41 0.59
N LYS A 57 -1.27 7.18 -0.45
CA LYS A 57 -2.69 7.44 -0.79
C LYS A 57 -3.42 6.16 -1.20
N PHE A 58 -2.78 5.25 -1.93
CA PHE A 58 -3.40 3.97 -2.30
C PHE A 58 -3.67 3.12 -1.07
N ILE A 59 -2.73 3.06 -0.12
CA ILE A 59 -2.93 2.39 1.16
C ILE A 59 -4.09 3.01 1.93
N SER A 60 -4.13 4.33 2.09
CA SER A 60 -5.23 5.00 2.78
C SER A 60 -6.58 4.66 2.15
N ARG A 61 -6.70 4.77 0.81
CA ARG A 61 -7.94 4.43 0.09
C ARG A 61 -8.36 2.96 0.27
N LYS A 62 -7.41 2.03 0.38
CA LYS A 62 -7.71 0.61 0.61
C LYS A 62 -8.25 0.35 2.02
N MET A 63 -7.82 1.16 2.98
CA MET A 63 -8.20 1.03 4.40
C MET A 63 -9.49 1.76 4.77
N GLY A 64 -10.05 2.57 3.87
CA GLY A 64 -11.23 3.40 4.13
C GLY A 64 -10.85 4.77 4.64
#